data_AF-A0A679G182-F1
#
_entry.id   AF-A0A679G182-F1
#
_cell.length_a   1.000
_cell.length_b   1.000
_cell.length_c   1.000
_cell.angle_alpha   90.00
_cell.angle_beta   90.00
_cell.angle_gamma   90.00
#
_symmetry.space_group_name_H-M   'P 1'
#
loop_
_entity.id
_entity.type
_entity.pdbx_description
1 polymer ?
#
loop_
_entity_poly.entity_id
_entity_poly.type
_entity_poly.pdbx_seq_one_letter_code
_entity_poly.pdbx_strand_id
1 'polypeptide(L)'
;MKKSFVCFLFVIFSFLCNGCELRAYHADENEHHDNNPLTVMKWNVSAPNWTHASLVGNELFIAVNADQTNRASVNELLAVNVKTKKQRMLFQSAHEEAMVQWVQANNRWVVWEDSTSFGAESTI
;
A
#
# COMPACT_ATOMS: atom_id res chain seq x y z
N MET A 1 -48.66 -9.64 -28.28
CA MET A 1 -47.18 -9.67 -28.12
C MET A 1 -46.72 -8.36 -27.49
N LYS A 2 -45.89 -8.46 -26.44
CA LYS A 2 -44.98 -7.42 -25.90
C LYS A 2 -45.59 -6.12 -25.33
N LYS A 3 -46.22 -6.13 -24.15
CA LYS A 3 -46.36 -4.90 -23.32
C LYS A 3 -46.26 -5.05 -21.79
N SER A 4 -45.99 -6.24 -21.24
CA SER A 4 -46.03 -6.42 -19.76
C SER A 4 -44.73 -6.86 -19.11
N PHE A 5 -43.60 -6.89 -19.82
CA PHE A 5 -42.32 -7.38 -19.28
C PHE A 5 -41.34 -6.28 -18.84
N VAL A 6 -41.65 -5.01 -19.07
CA VAL A 6 -40.68 -3.90 -18.83
C VAL A 6 -40.76 -3.34 -17.40
N CYS A 7 -41.88 -3.51 -16.68
CA CYS A 7 -42.01 -2.95 -15.33
C CYS A 7 -41.37 -3.83 -14.24
N PHE A 8 -41.23 -5.14 -14.45
CA PHE A 8 -40.67 -6.04 -13.42
C PHE A 8 -39.14 -5.95 -13.30
N LEU A 9 -38.44 -5.50 -14.34
CA LEU A 9 -36.97 -5.36 -14.31
C LEU A 9 -36.50 -4.10 -13.55
N PHE A 10 -37.33 -3.07 -13.44
CA PHE A 10 -36.98 -1.85 -12.69
C PHE A 10 -37.10 -2.02 -11.18
N VAL A 11 -38.05 -2.82 -10.69
CA VAL A 11 -38.27 -2.99 -9.24
C VAL A 11 -37.17 -3.84 -8.59
N ILE A 12 -36.58 -4.79 -9.32
CA ILE A 12 -35.51 -5.66 -8.80
C ILE A 12 -34.17 -4.89 -8.71
N PHE A 13 -33.94 -3.90 -9.58
CA PHE A 13 -32.71 -3.11 -9.55
C PHE A 13 -32.66 -2.07 -8.42
N SER A 14 -33.81 -1.62 -7.91
CA SER A 14 -33.87 -0.65 -6.80
C SER A 14 -33.60 -1.25 -5.41
N PHE A 15 -33.61 -2.59 -5.27
CA PHE A 15 -33.31 -3.25 -3.99
C PHE A 15 -31.83 -3.57 -3.77
N LEU A 16 -30.97 -3.40 -4.79
CA LEU A 16 -29.54 -3.68 -4.69
C LEU A 16 -28.67 -2.44 -4.36
N CYS A 17 -29.28 -1.26 -4.20
CA CYS A 17 -28.54 0.00 -3.94
C CYS A 17 -28.71 0.59 -2.52
N ASN A 18 -29.41 -0.07 -1.59
CA ASN A 18 -29.57 0.42 -0.21
C ASN A 18 -28.63 -0.25 0.82
N GLY A 19 -27.59 -0.94 0.36
CA GLY A 19 -26.66 -1.69 1.22
C GLY A 19 -25.29 -1.06 1.45
N CYS A 20 -25.07 0.20 1.06
CA CYS A 20 -23.83 0.92 1.38
C CYS A 20 -24.10 1.92 2.51
N GLU A 21 -24.37 1.40 3.71
CA GLU A 21 -24.17 2.19 4.92
C GLU A 21 -22.67 2.46 5.02
N LEU A 22 -22.26 3.69 4.69
CA LEU A 22 -20.96 4.22 5.08
C LEU A 22 -20.95 4.25 6.61
N ARG A 23 -20.53 3.15 7.23
CA ARG A 23 -20.18 3.15 8.65
C ARG A 23 -18.89 3.95 8.76
N ALA A 24 -19.03 5.25 9.05
CA ALA A 24 -17.90 6.07 9.46
C ALA A 24 -17.24 5.33 10.64
N TYR A 25 -16.03 4.82 10.40
CA TYR A 25 -15.22 4.23 11.44
C TYR A 25 -14.77 5.40 12.31
N HIS A 26 -15.54 5.72 13.34
CA HIS A 26 -15.02 6.49 14.45
C HIS A 26 -13.95 5.61 15.08
N ALA A 27 -12.68 5.98 14.89
CA ALA A 27 -11.61 5.48 15.73
C ALA A 27 -11.97 5.88 17.16
N ASP A 28 -12.41 4.90 17.95
CA ASP A 28 -12.60 5.06 19.38
C ASP A 28 -11.20 5.27 19.98
N GLU A 29 -10.85 6.52 20.30
CA GLU A 29 -9.58 6.92 20.93
C GLU A 29 -9.47 6.45 22.40
N ASN A 30 -10.01 5.28 22.73
CA ASN A 30 -9.71 4.61 23.98
C ASN A 30 -8.48 3.71 23.78
N GLU A 31 -7.32 4.33 23.56
CA GLU A 31 -6.04 3.65 23.74
C GLU A 31 -5.91 3.25 25.21
N HIS A 32 -6.19 1.99 25.49
CA HIS A 32 -5.73 1.34 26.70
C HIS A 32 -4.20 1.32 26.62
N HIS A 33 -3.53 2.28 27.26
CA HIS A 33 -2.07 2.29 27.40
C HIS A 33 -1.65 1.06 28.21
N ASP A 34 -1.38 -0.04 27.50
CA ASP A 34 -0.59 -1.13 28.03
C ASP A 34 0.82 -0.58 28.28
N ASN A 35 1.19 -0.47 29.56
CA ASN A 35 2.50 0.00 30.02
C ASN A 35 3.65 -0.98 29.71
N ASN A 36 3.50 -1.80 28.67
CA ASN A 36 4.54 -2.72 28.25
C ASN A 36 5.61 -1.90 27.50
N PRO A 37 6.89 -1.92 27.91
CA PRO A 37 7.92 -1.17 27.22
C PRO A 37 7.96 -1.60 25.75
N LEU A 38 7.59 -0.69 24.86
CA LEU A 38 7.69 -0.89 23.41
C LEU A 38 9.13 -1.31 23.12
N THR A 39 9.31 -2.56 22.70
CA THR A 39 10.61 -3.02 22.23
C THR A 39 10.84 -2.37 20.86
N VAL A 40 11.43 -1.17 20.87
CA VAL A 40 11.70 -0.41 19.65
C VAL A 40 12.80 -1.11 18.86
N MET A 41 12.43 -1.71 17.74
CA MET A 41 13.41 -2.26 16.81
C MET A 41 13.98 -1.14 15.95
N LYS A 42 15.22 -0.72 16.23
CA LYS A 42 15.96 0.12 15.30
C LYS A 42 16.45 -0.72 14.12
N TRP A 43 16.18 -0.28 12.90
CA TRP A 43 16.75 -0.85 11.68
C TRP A 43 17.44 0.24 10.90
N ASN A 44 18.75 0.09 10.70
CA ASN A 44 19.51 0.97 9.83
C ASN A 44 19.34 0.44 8.40
N VAL A 45 18.48 1.10 7.63
CA VAL A 45 18.44 0.89 6.17
C VAL A 45 19.60 1.68 5.59
N SER A 46 20.39 1.06 4.71
CA SER A 46 21.47 1.74 3.97
C SER A 46 20.96 2.70 2.90
N ALA A 47 19.64 2.83 2.77
CA ALA A 47 18.97 3.75 1.88
C ALA A 47 18.69 5.08 2.60
N PRO A 48 19.10 6.22 2.04
CA PRO A 48 18.93 7.53 2.67
C PRO A 48 17.47 7.95 2.82
N ASN A 49 16.58 7.42 1.98
CA ASN A 49 15.16 7.77 1.96
C ASN A 49 14.27 6.53 1.80
N TRP A 50 13.08 6.60 2.39
CA TRP A 50 12.01 5.62 2.28
C TRP A 50 10.66 6.34 2.32
N THR A 51 9.61 5.74 1.75
CA THR A 51 8.27 6.36 1.71
C THR A 51 7.25 5.56 2.52
N HIS A 52 6.91 4.36 2.05
CA HIS A 52 5.85 3.53 2.60
C HIS A 52 6.38 2.17 2.99
N ALA A 53 5.80 1.62 4.06
CA ALA A 53 6.09 0.27 4.49
C ALA A 53 4.82 -0.48 4.91
N SER A 54 4.79 -1.78 4.65
CA SER A 54 3.72 -2.68 5.07
C SER A 54 4.33 -3.90 5.75
N LEU A 55 3.80 -4.28 6.92
CA LEU A 55 4.27 -5.43 7.69
C LEU A 55 3.25 -6.57 7.62
N VAL A 56 3.69 -7.76 7.22
CA VAL A 56 2.88 -8.99 7.26
C VAL A 56 3.68 -10.09 7.94
N GLY A 57 3.24 -10.49 9.14
CA GLY A 57 3.98 -11.43 9.97
C GLY A 57 5.38 -10.91 10.30
N ASN A 58 6.43 -11.56 9.78
CA ASN A 58 7.82 -11.13 9.97
C ASN A 58 8.42 -10.44 8.72
N GLU A 59 7.65 -10.19 7.66
CA GLU A 59 8.14 -9.52 6.46
C GLU A 59 7.68 -8.07 6.42
N LEU A 60 8.65 -7.16 6.43
CA LEU A 60 8.48 -5.74 6.17
C LEU A 60 8.74 -5.48 4.69
N PHE A 61 7.73 -5.03 3.97
CA PHE A 61 7.82 -4.54 2.61
C PHE A 61 8.01 -3.05 2.67
N ILE A 62 9.08 -2.51 2.07
CA ILE A 62 9.42 -1.09 2.19
C ILE A 62 9.99 -0.56 0.87
N ALA A 63 9.48 0.60 0.45
CA ALA A 63 10.02 1.32 -0.68
C ALA A 63 11.20 2.20 -0.22
N VAL A 64 12.33 2.08 -0.90
CA VAL A 64 13.59 2.73 -0.52
C VAL A 64 14.28 3.37 -1.71
N ASN A 65 15.18 4.30 -1.42
CA ASN A 65 16.08 4.88 -2.40
C ASN A 65 17.43 4.14 -2.39
N ALA A 66 17.76 3.44 -3.46
CA ALA A 66 19.08 2.86 -3.63
C ALA A 66 20.14 3.85 -4.16
N ASP A 67 19.70 4.91 -4.84
CA ASP A 67 20.59 5.97 -5.32
C ASP A 67 20.85 7.02 -4.23
N GLN A 68 22.07 6.99 -3.68
CA GLN A 68 22.49 7.95 -2.65
C GLN A 68 22.72 9.38 -3.19
N THR A 69 22.79 9.54 -4.52
CA THR A 69 23.04 10.81 -5.19
C THR A 69 21.75 11.55 -5.51
N ASN A 70 20.72 10.87 -5.99
CA ASN A 70 19.38 11.43 -6.19
C ASN A 70 18.49 11.19 -4.97
N ARG A 71 18.61 12.04 -3.95
CA ARG A 71 17.78 11.94 -2.72
C ARG A 71 16.29 12.17 -2.96
N ALA A 72 15.88 12.69 -4.12
CA ALA A 72 14.47 12.87 -4.43
C ALA A 72 13.81 11.58 -4.97
N SER A 73 14.58 10.52 -5.26
CA SER A 73 14.04 9.25 -5.77
C SER A 73 13.73 8.24 -4.65
N VAL A 74 12.82 7.31 -4.92
CA VAL A 74 12.55 6.08 -4.17
C VAL A 74 12.25 5.03 -5.22
N ASN A 75 13.21 4.20 -5.52
CA ASN A 75 13.25 3.43 -6.76
C ASN A 75 13.27 1.92 -6.53
N GLU A 76 13.38 1.44 -5.30
CA GLU A 76 13.38 0.02 -4.98
C GLU A 76 12.25 -0.35 -4.04
N LEU A 77 11.70 -1.56 -4.20
CA LEU A 77 10.87 -2.22 -3.21
C LEU A 77 11.64 -3.40 -2.62
N LEU A 78 11.87 -3.36 -1.31
CA LEU A 78 12.53 -4.44 -0.57
C LEU A 78 11.51 -5.21 0.27
N ALA A 79 11.71 -6.52 0.38
CA ALA A 79 11.15 -7.33 1.46
C ALA A 79 12.25 -7.68 2.46
N VAL A 80 11.97 -7.43 3.73
CA VAL A 80 12.92 -7.59 4.83
C VAL A 80 12.31 -8.46 5.90
N ASN A 81 12.95 -9.59 6.17
CA ASN A 81 12.57 -10.38 7.32
C ASN A 81 13.05 -9.68 8.59
N VAL A 82 12.13 -9.12 9.40
CA VAL A 82 12.50 -8.29 10.55
C VAL A 82 13.29 -9.09 11.58
N LYS A 83 12.98 -10.37 11.82
CA LYS A 83 13.71 -11.19 12.80
C LYS A 83 15.15 -11.46 12.40
N THR A 84 15.39 -11.79 11.14
CA THR A 84 16.71 -12.21 10.64
C THR A 84 17.50 -11.08 9.96
N LYS A 85 16.86 -9.93 9.72
CA LYS A 85 17.37 -8.79 8.95
C LYS A 85 17.76 -9.11 7.50
N LYS A 86 17.44 -10.30 6.98
CA LYS A 86 17.67 -10.66 5.58
C LYS A 86 16.78 -9.84 4.66
N GLN A 87 17.35 -9.37 3.56
CA GLN A 87 16.70 -8.50 2.58
C GLN A 87 16.63 -9.19 1.22
N ARG A 88 15.54 -8.95 0.49
CA ARG A 88 15.39 -9.33 -0.92
C ARG A 88 14.78 -8.15 -1.68
N MET A 89 15.32 -7.82 -2.85
CA MET A 89 14.70 -6.86 -3.75
C MET A 89 13.54 -7.53 -4.48
N LEU A 90 12.38 -6.89 -4.48
CA LEU A 90 11.19 -7.35 -5.20
C LEU A 90 11.01 -6.61 -6.52
N PHE A 91 11.39 -5.33 -6.54
CA PHE A 91 11.21 -4.45 -7.68
C PHE A 91 12.25 -3.34 -7.68
N GLN A 92 12.62 -2.91 -8.88
CA GLN A 92 13.43 -1.74 -9.18
C GLN A 92 12.70 -0.97 -10.27
N SER A 93 12.42 0.31 -10.04
CA SER A 93 11.80 1.18 -11.03
C SER A 93 12.74 1.41 -12.21
N ALA A 94 12.15 1.51 -13.40
CA ALA A 94 12.83 1.89 -14.63
C ALA A 94 12.92 3.42 -14.81
N HIS A 95 12.26 4.21 -13.96
CA HIS A 95 12.26 5.66 -14.05
C HIS A 95 13.50 6.26 -13.35
N GLU A 96 14.15 7.24 -13.98
CA GLU A 96 15.29 7.96 -13.38
C GLU A 96 14.85 8.79 -12.16
N GLU A 97 13.67 9.38 -12.26
CA GLU A 97 13.00 10.10 -11.17
C GLU A 97 11.89 9.25 -10.57
N ALA A 98 12.20 7.99 -10.26
CA ALA A 98 11.22 7.04 -9.73
C ALA A 98 10.68 7.44 -8.37
N MET A 99 9.39 7.19 -8.20
CA MET A 99 8.62 7.32 -6.97
C MET A 99 7.78 6.06 -6.77
N VAL A 100 8.40 5.04 -6.19
CA VAL A 100 7.66 3.91 -5.63
C VAL A 100 6.92 4.39 -4.39
N GLN A 101 5.60 4.48 -4.54
CA GLN A 101 4.67 4.98 -3.56
C GLN A 101 3.68 3.87 -3.17
N TRP A 102 3.01 4.07 -2.04
CA TRP A 102 1.91 3.24 -1.59
C TRP A 102 2.15 1.71 -1.61
N VAL A 103 2.90 1.22 -0.64
CA VAL A 103 3.13 -0.22 -0.45
C VAL A 103 2.04 -0.80 0.44
N GLN A 104 1.30 -1.80 -0.06
CA GLN A 104 0.37 -2.61 0.73
C GLN A 104 0.68 -4.10 0.55
N ALA A 105 0.51 -4.87 1.62
CA ALA A 105 0.75 -6.30 1.57
C ALA A 105 -0.27 -7.09 2.40
N ASN A 106 -0.48 -8.34 2.01
CA ASN A 106 -1.16 -9.36 2.81
C ASN A 106 -0.44 -10.70 2.67
N ASN A 107 -1.02 -11.78 3.19
CA ASN A 107 -0.41 -13.11 3.18
C ASN A 107 -0.22 -13.74 1.78
N ARG A 108 -0.68 -13.09 0.71
CA ARG A 108 -0.73 -13.64 -0.64
C ARG A 108 -0.08 -12.72 -1.69
N TRP A 109 -0.22 -11.40 -1.56
CA TRP A 109 0.34 -10.44 -2.51
C TRP A 109 0.89 -9.20 -1.83
N VAL A 110 1.79 -8.54 -2.57
CA VAL A 110 2.25 -7.18 -2.31
C VAL A 110 1.85 -6.35 -3.52
N VAL A 111 1.29 -5.18 -3.26
CA VAL A 111 0.91 -4.20 -4.28
C VAL A 111 1.69 -2.93 -3.98
N TRP A 112 2.22 -2.33 -5.03
CA TRP A 112 2.91 -1.04 -4.99
C TRP A 112 2.48 -0.19 -6.17
N GLU A 113 2.64 1.12 -6.03
CA GLU A 113 2.49 2.08 -7.11
C GLU A 113 3.89 2.56 -7.49
N ASP A 114 4.18 2.60 -8.79
CA ASP A 114 5.40 3.20 -9.30
C ASP A 114 5.02 4.34 -10.24
N SER A 115 5.69 5.48 -10.08
CA SER A 115 5.47 6.67 -10.88
C SER A 115 6.78 7.41 -11.11
N THR A 116 6.76 8.43 -11.97
CA THR A 116 7.78 9.48 -11.94
C THR A 116 7.40 10.55 -10.91
N SER A 117 8.35 11.36 -10.48
CA SER A 117 8.13 12.51 -9.58
C SER A 117 7.10 13.52 -10.08
N PHE A 118 6.85 13.57 -11.39
CA PHE A 118 5.95 14.54 -12.01
C PHE A 118 4.69 13.91 -12.61
N GLY A 119 4.53 12.58 -12.51
CA GLY A 119 3.62 11.83 -13.36
C GLY A 119 4.16 11.73 -14.78
N ALA A 120 4.06 10.55 -15.40
CA ALA A 120 4.49 10.39 -16.79
C ALA A 120 3.32 10.73 -17.72
N GLU A 121 3.53 11.64 -18.66
CA GLU A 121 2.53 11.97 -19.70
C GLU A 121 2.32 10.81 -20.70
N SER A 122 3.23 9.83 -20.71
CA SER A 122 3.15 8.64 -21.55
C SER A 122 3.34 7.36 -20.73
N THR A 123 2.48 6.38 -21.02
CA THR A 123 2.56 5.02 -20.49
C THR A 123 3.60 4.25 -21.32
N ILE A 124 4.53 3.55 -20.65
CA ILE A 124 5.49 2.64 -21.28
C ILE A 124 4.77 1.34 -21.68
#